data_AF-A0A381UDW9-F1
#
_entry.id   AF-A0A381UDW9-F1
#
_cell.length_a   1.000
_cell.length_b   1.000
_cell.length_c   1.000
_cell.angle_alpha   90.00
_cell.angle_beta   90.00
_cell.angle_gamma   90.00
#
_symmetry.space_group_name_H-M   'P 1'
#
loop_
_entity.id
_entity.type
_entity.pdbx_description
1 polymer ?
#
loop_
_entity_poly.entity_id
_entity_poly.type
_entity_poly.pdbx_seq_one_letter_code
_entity_poly.pdbx_strand_id
1 'polypeptide(L)'
;VSVLETKDFDLGQHSNVHLGFYSHYCQNQDNSANVEYSIDGGETWLPVIYMLEQADIVAGDGGTADAVATFENAQGDVALVDSLLYQDEDDYWDIELLDEPIGGSYGAFIGAAIDESLAPHISGRVNDSQTESKRYELHRLPNADKQSKVRIRFAMNGTWSWYWAVDNFGLYSIEEEPTTIPAIDSVAVDGGIATISWQGAAGVRLQKASNLANPNWSDIANTQGESSANEVADQVEAYYRLIRD
;
A
#
# COMPACT_ATOMS: atom_id res chain seq x y z
N VAL A 1 -16.93 12.93 14.76
CA VAL A 1 -16.11 11.91 14.05
C VAL A 1 -17.05 10.95 13.34
N SER A 2 -16.67 10.46 12.16
CA SER A 2 -17.37 9.39 11.46
C SER A 2 -16.40 8.23 11.26
N VAL A 3 -16.82 7.02 11.62
CA VAL A 3 -16.02 5.80 11.51
C VAL A 3 -16.82 4.78 10.69
N LEU A 4 -16.15 4.17 9.72
CA LEU A 4 -16.68 3.08 8.92
C LEU A 4 -15.72 1.90 9.00
N GLU A 5 -16.23 0.76 9.41
CA GLU A 5 -15.49 -0.49 9.45
C GLU A 5 -16.09 -1.51 8.47
N THR A 6 -15.21 -2.27 7.83
CA THR A 6 -15.64 -3.42 7.03
C THR A 6 -16.00 -4.61 7.94
N LYS A 7 -16.67 -5.62 7.37
CA LYS A 7 -16.59 -6.98 7.93
C LYS A 7 -15.16 -7.51 7.84
N ASP A 8 -14.90 -8.63 8.50
CA ASP A 8 -13.64 -9.36 8.33
C ASP A 8 -13.57 -10.03 6.94
N PHE A 9 -12.38 -9.96 6.34
CA PHE A 9 -11.99 -10.67 5.14
C PHE A 9 -11.03 -11.81 5.48
N ASP A 10 -11.28 -12.98 4.91
CA ASP A 10 -10.37 -14.11 5.00
C ASP A 10 -9.35 -14.06 3.85
N LEU A 11 -8.12 -13.67 4.19
CA LEU A 11 -6.97 -13.60 3.29
C LEU A 11 -5.98 -14.75 3.54
N GLY A 12 -6.40 -15.84 4.19
CA GLY A 12 -5.54 -16.94 4.63
C GLY A 12 -4.73 -17.62 3.52
N GLN A 13 -5.19 -17.52 2.26
CA GLN A 13 -4.52 -18.06 1.08
C GLN A 13 -3.84 -16.98 0.21
N HIS A 14 -3.83 -15.73 0.66
CA HIS A 14 -3.35 -14.59 -0.09
C HIS A 14 -2.07 -14.01 0.53
N SER A 15 -1.11 -13.68 -0.32
CA SER A 15 0.08 -12.91 0.02
C SER A 15 0.16 -11.67 -0.86
N ASN A 16 1.10 -10.77 -0.54
CA ASN A 16 1.25 -9.48 -1.21
C ASN A 16 -0.06 -8.69 -1.26
N VAL A 17 -0.75 -8.67 -0.12
CA VAL A 17 -2.04 -7.98 0.04
C VAL A 17 -1.84 -6.47 -0.04
N HIS A 18 -2.61 -5.83 -0.90
CA HIS A 18 -2.71 -4.39 -1.04
C HIS A 18 -4.15 -3.93 -0.87
N LEU A 19 -4.31 -2.75 -0.28
CA LEU A 19 -5.56 -2.01 -0.24
C LEU A 19 -5.55 -0.95 -1.35
N GLY A 20 -6.56 -0.97 -2.21
CA GLY A 20 -6.80 0.02 -3.25
C GLY A 20 -8.15 0.71 -3.07
N PHE A 21 -8.21 2.03 -3.27
CA PHE A 21 -9.46 2.79 -3.33
C PHE A 21 -9.26 4.15 -4.02
N TYR A 22 -10.32 4.71 -4.61
CA TYR A 22 -10.34 6.12 -4.98
C TYR A 22 -10.71 6.96 -3.76
N SER A 23 -9.82 7.87 -3.40
CA SER A 23 -10.05 8.88 -2.39
C SER A 23 -10.51 10.17 -3.06
N HIS A 24 -11.67 10.67 -2.65
CA HIS A 24 -12.15 12.01 -2.99
C HIS A 24 -12.23 12.84 -1.70
N TYR A 25 -11.06 12.99 -1.06
CA TYR A 25 -10.87 13.72 0.17
C TYR A 25 -10.58 15.20 -0.11
N CYS A 26 -11.17 16.10 0.68
CA CYS A 26 -10.80 17.51 0.71
C CYS A 26 -10.26 17.83 2.12
N GLN A 27 -8.96 18.06 2.21
CA GLN A 27 -8.30 18.49 3.43
C GLN A 27 -8.70 19.92 3.78
N ASN A 28 -8.93 20.17 5.06
CA ASN A 28 -9.01 21.50 5.67
C ASN A 28 -8.12 21.56 6.92
N GLN A 29 -7.82 22.75 7.47
CA GLN A 29 -6.92 22.87 8.64
C GLN A 29 -7.35 22.06 9.87
N ASP A 30 -8.65 21.81 10.04
CA ASP A 30 -9.22 21.24 11.27
C ASP A 30 -9.61 19.76 11.15
N ASN A 31 -9.32 19.13 10.00
CA ASN A 31 -9.82 17.80 9.67
C ASN A 31 -8.69 16.79 9.44
N SER A 32 -9.00 15.51 9.67
CA SER A 32 -8.15 14.43 9.19
C SER A 32 -8.98 13.26 8.71
N ALA A 33 -8.39 12.49 7.81
CA ALA A 33 -8.94 11.28 7.25
C ALA A 33 -7.90 10.16 7.36
N ASN A 34 -8.29 9.08 8.01
CA ASN A 34 -7.39 8.04 8.47
C ASN A 34 -7.86 6.69 7.95
N VAL A 35 -6.92 5.86 7.53
CA VAL A 35 -7.16 4.46 7.16
C VAL A 35 -6.25 3.58 7.99
N GLU A 36 -6.86 2.57 8.60
CA GLU A 36 -6.20 1.59 9.45
C GLU A 36 -6.73 0.19 9.11
N TYR A 37 -6.00 -0.84 9.54
CA TYR A 37 -6.45 -2.22 9.40
C TYR A 37 -6.18 -3.03 10.67
N SER A 38 -7.00 -4.05 10.90
CA SER A 38 -6.85 -5.00 11.99
C SER A 38 -6.65 -6.40 11.41
N ILE A 39 -5.92 -7.25 12.15
CA ILE A 39 -5.74 -8.68 11.85
C ILE A 39 -6.31 -9.59 12.95
N ASP A 40 -6.96 -8.99 13.95
CA ASP A 40 -7.50 -9.65 15.14
C ASP A 40 -9.01 -9.40 15.33
N GLY A 41 -9.69 -8.88 14.31
CA GLY A 41 -11.14 -8.64 14.35
C GLY A 41 -11.54 -7.30 14.98
N GLY A 42 -10.61 -6.34 15.03
CA GLY A 42 -10.81 -4.98 15.54
C GLY A 42 -10.34 -4.77 16.98
N GLU A 43 -9.59 -5.71 17.57
CA GLU A 43 -9.03 -5.53 18.91
C GLU A 43 -7.84 -4.57 18.89
N THR A 44 -6.98 -4.66 17.87
CA THR A 44 -5.88 -3.73 17.61
C THR A 44 -5.88 -3.25 16.16
N TRP A 45 -5.31 -2.06 15.94
CA TRP A 45 -5.24 -1.40 14.65
C TRP A 45 -3.80 -1.13 14.24
N LEU A 46 -3.54 -1.30 12.96
CA LEU A 46 -2.28 -1.09 12.27
C LEU A 46 -2.45 0.04 11.25
N PRO A 47 -1.42 0.86 11.03
CA PRO A 47 -1.53 2.03 10.17
C PRO A 47 -1.60 1.65 8.69
N VAL A 48 -2.41 2.39 7.92
CA VAL A 48 -2.32 2.43 6.45
C VAL A 48 -1.86 3.82 6.02
N ILE A 49 -2.69 4.83 6.25
CA ILE A 49 -2.40 6.23 5.90
C ILE A 49 -3.17 7.18 6.82
N TYR A 50 -2.49 8.21 7.30
CA TYR A 50 -3.06 9.30 8.09
C TYR A 50 -2.95 10.60 7.29
N MET A 51 -4.08 11.12 6.84
CA MET A 51 -4.15 12.31 6.00
C MET A 51 -4.56 13.51 6.86
N LEU A 52 -3.69 14.50 6.97
CA LEU A 52 -3.87 15.69 7.80
C LEU A 52 -3.18 16.91 7.18
N GLU A 53 -3.41 18.11 7.71
CA GLU A 53 -2.85 19.34 7.14
C GLU A 53 -1.32 19.31 7.22
N GLN A 54 -0.65 19.52 6.08
CA GLN A 54 0.81 19.48 6.02
C GLN A 54 1.51 20.48 6.99
N ALA A 55 0.84 21.56 7.36
CA ALA A 55 1.37 22.60 8.25
C ALA A 55 1.42 22.13 9.72
N ASP A 56 0.61 21.13 10.08
CA ASP A 56 0.53 20.59 11.43
C ASP A 56 1.46 19.41 11.67
N ILE A 57 2.10 18.91 10.60
CA ILE A 57 3.10 17.86 10.72
C ILE A 57 4.32 18.43 11.43
N VAL A 58 4.62 17.87 12.59
CA VAL A 58 5.82 18.21 13.33
C VAL A 58 7.01 17.56 12.62
N ALA A 59 8.00 18.38 12.25
CA ALA A 59 9.21 17.88 11.60
C ALA A 59 10.04 17.04 12.57
N GLY A 60 10.38 15.82 12.15
CA GLY A 60 11.32 14.93 12.81
C GLY A 60 12.71 15.00 12.19
N ASP A 61 13.56 14.04 12.58
CA ASP A 61 14.93 13.95 12.07
C ASP A 61 14.98 13.47 10.61
N GLY A 62 16.01 13.89 9.88
CA GLY A 62 16.25 13.38 8.51
C GLY A 62 15.17 13.70 7.48
N GLY A 63 14.27 14.65 7.78
CA GLY A 63 13.16 15.03 6.89
C GLY A 63 11.92 14.16 7.01
N THR A 64 11.81 13.32 8.05
CA THR A 64 10.58 12.58 8.37
C THR A 64 9.65 13.41 9.24
N ALA A 65 8.43 12.92 9.48
CA ALA A 65 7.56 13.45 10.52
C ALA A 65 7.97 12.91 11.90
N ASP A 66 7.88 13.73 12.93
CA ASP A 66 7.80 13.28 14.32
C ASP A 66 6.36 12.84 14.58
N ALA A 67 6.14 11.52 14.52
CA ALA A 67 4.81 10.97 14.61
C ALA A 67 4.15 11.19 15.97
N VAL A 68 4.91 11.00 17.05
CA VAL A 68 4.40 11.16 18.41
C VAL A 68 3.97 12.61 18.61
N ALA A 69 4.83 13.57 18.29
CA ALA A 69 4.49 14.98 18.42
C ALA A 69 3.34 15.39 17.49
N THR A 70 3.28 14.88 16.25
CA THR A 70 2.18 15.18 15.31
C THR A 70 0.83 14.71 15.83
N PHE A 71 0.76 13.54 16.48
CA PHE A 71 -0.50 12.97 16.97
C PHE A 71 -0.86 13.39 18.39
N GLU A 72 0.12 13.62 19.28
CA GLU A 72 -0.15 13.92 20.69
C GLU A 72 -0.19 15.41 21.00
N ASN A 73 0.46 16.27 20.21
CA ASN A 73 0.39 17.71 20.47
C ASN A 73 -1.04 18.21 20.32
N ALA A 74 -1.43 19.04 21.28
CA ALA A 74 -2.70 19.74 21.20
C ALA A 74 -2.68 20.71 20.02
N GLN A 75 -3.75 20.68 19.22
CA GLN A 75 -3.99 21.58 18.11
C GLN A 75 -5.26 22.38 18.38
N GLY A 76 -5.16 23.71 18.23
CA GLY A 76 -6.23 24.63 18.61
C GLY A 76 -7.44 24.61 17.68
N ASP A 77 -7.29 24.03 16.50
CA ASP A 77 -8.27 23.93 15.44
C ASP A 77 -8.75 22.50 15.18
N VAL A 78 -8.07 21.46 15.69
CA VAL A 78 -8.58 20.08 15.60
C VAL A 78 -9.90 19.92 16.34
N ALA A 79 -10.84 19.22 15.70
CA ALA A 79 -12.18 18.99 16.23
C ALA A 79 -12.20 18.40 17.66
N LEU A 80 -13.22 18.81 18.42
CA LEU A 80 -13.64 18.17 19.67
C LEU A 80 -14.99 17.48 19.46
N VAL A 81 -15.16 16.34 20.11
CA VAL A 81 -16.39 15.57 20.18
C VAL A 81 -16.88 15.63 21.62
N ASP A 82 -17.97 16.36 21.83
CA ASP A 82 -18.59 16.55 23.14
C ASP A 82 -19.84 15.69 23.32
N SER A 83 -20.25 14.96 22.28
CA SER A 83 -21.50 14.20 22.28
C SER A 83 -21.42 12.96 21.38
N LEU A 84 -22.09 11.90 21.79
CA LEU A 84 -22.26 10.66 21.05
C LEU A 84 -23.68 10.60 20.48
N LEU A 85 -23.79 10.35 19.17
CA LEU A 85 -25.05 9.97 18.54
C LEU A 85 -25.17 8.44 18.63
N TYR A 86 -26.23 7.93 19.25
CA TYR A 86 -26.47 6.50 19.39
C TYR A 86 -27.92 6.15 19.04
N GLN A 87 -28.16 4.89 18.70
CA GLN A 87 -29.51 4.36 18.51
C GLN A 87 -29.90 3.61 19.80
N ASP A 88 -31.01 4.00 20.40
CA ASP A 88 -31.51 3.41 21.65
C ASP A 88 -32.25 2.08 21.42
N GLU A 89 -32.73 1.47 22.50
CA GLU A 89 -33.45 0.18 22.46
C GLU A 89 -34.77 0.24 21.65
N ASP A 90 -35.30 1.44 21.39
CA ASP A 90 -36.54 1.68 20.65
C ASP A 90 -36.27 2.07 19.18
N ASP A 91 -35.05 1.84 18.68
CA ASP A 91 -34.57 2.18 17.34
C ASP A 91 -34.56 3.70 17.05
N TYR A 92 -34.62 4.57 18.06
CA TYR A 92 -34.58 6.02 17.88
C TYR A 92 -33.16 6.56 18.07
N TRP A 93 -32.81 7.60 17.29
CA TRP A 93 -31.51 8.26 17.42
C TRP A 93 -31.55 9.31 18.54
N ASP A 94 -30.69 9.14 19.54
CA ASP A 94 -30.54 10.07 20.67
C ASP A 94 -29.08 10.55 20.81
N ILE A 95 -28.88 11.62 21.59
CA ILE A 95 -27.59 12.26 21.81
C ILE A 95 -27.24 12.26 23.29
N GLU A 96 -26.11 11.66 23.63
CA GLU A 96 -25.53 11.69 24.98
C GLU A 96 -24.34 12.65 25.02
N LEU A 97 -24.27 13.49 26.06
CA LEU A 97 -23.12 14.33 26.32
C LEU A 97 -22.00 13.49 26.94
N LEU A 98 -20.78 13.68 26.46
CA LEU A 98 -19.60 13.05 27.06
C LEU A 98 -19.17 13.82 28.30
N ASP A 99 -18.78 13.10 29.36
CA ASP A 99 -18.22 13.71 30.58
C ASP A 99 -16.91 14.45 30.28
N GLU A 100 -16.10 13.91 29.36
CA GLU A 100 -14.85 14.49 28.89
C GLU A 100 -14.84 14.49 27.35
N PRO A 101 -14.60 15.64 26.70
CA PRO A 101 -14.48 15.73 25.25
C PRO A 101 -13.37 14.84 24.67
N ILE A 102 -13.63 14.23 23.52
CA ILE A 102 -12.63 13.49 22.74
C ILE A 102 -12.13 14.39 21.60
N GLY A 103 -10.82 14.54 21.45
CA GLY A 103 -10.24 15.33 20.36
C GLY A 103 -9.13 16.26 20.83
N GLY A 104 -8.98 17.39 20.13
CA GLY A 104 -7.95 18.38 20.44
C GLY A 104 -6.53 17.98 20.03
N SER A 105 -6.34 16.74 19.56
CA SER A 105 -5.15 16.28 18.86
C SER A 105 -5.56 15.27 17.78
N TYR A 106 -4.73 15.10 16.76
CA TYR A 106 -5.01 14.14 15.69
C TYR A 106 -5.04 12.69 16.19
N GLY A 107 -4.22 12.38 17.20
CA GLY A 107 -4.11 11.05 17.82
C GLY A 107 -5.40 10.58 18.49
N ALA A 108 -6.28 11.49 18.90
CA ALA A 108 -7.55 11.15 19.54
C ALA A 108 -8.53 10.38 18.63
N PHE A 109 -8.29 10.37 17.31
CA PHE A 109 -9.21 9.77 16.32
C PHE A 109 -8.67 8.51 15.63
N ILE A 110 -7.45 8.10 15.96
CA ILE A 110 -6.81 6.90 15.41
C ILE A 110 -6.90 5.73 16.40
N GLY A 111 -6.93 4.50 15.88
CA GLY A 111 -7.00 3.28 16.69
C GLY A 111 -5.63 2.66 16.91
N ALA A 112 -4.64 2.94 16.06
CA ALA A 112 -3.29 2.40 16.20
C ALA A 112 -2.57 3.00 17.41
N ALA A 113 -1.65 2.22 17.99
CA ALA A 113 -0.77 2.73 19.03
C ALA A 113 0.11 3.85 18.46
N ILE A 114 0.21 4.97 19.19
CA ILE A 114 1.03 6.11 18.80
C ILE A 114 2.48 5.84 19.19
N ASP A 115 3.34 5.66 18.20
CA ASP A 115 4.79 5.60 18.34
C ASP A 115 5.49 6.10 17.06
N GLU A 116 6.82 6.13 17.06
CA GLU A 116 7.63 6.61 15.93
C GLU A 116 7.40 5.82 14.62
N SER A 117 6.89 4.59 14.69
CA SER A 117 6.63 3.75 13.51
C SER A 117 5.50 4.27 12.63
N LEU A 118 4.68 5.21 13.12
CA LEU A 118 3.62 5.83 12.31
C LEU A 118 4.17 6.88 11.33
N ALA A 119 5.41 7.35 11.48
CA ALA A 119 5.97 8.41 10.65
C ALA A 119 5.87 8.17 9.13
N PRO A 120 6.13 6.95 8.60
CA PRO A 120 5.98 6.65 7.17
C PRO A 120 4.53 6.66 6.67
N HIS A 121 3.55 6.63 7.57
CA HIS A 121 2.12 6.58 7.26
C HIS A 121 1.46 7.96 7.30
N ILE A 122 2.16 8.98 7.81
CA ILE A 122 1.68 10.36 7.82
C ILE A 122 1.82 10.94 6.41
N SER A 123 0.69 11.36 5.86
CA SER A 123 0.60 11.99 4.54
C SER A 123 0.04 13.40 4.68
N GLY A 124 0.93 14.39 4.68
CA GLY A 124 0.55 15.80 4.64
C GLY A 124 -0.25 16.13 3.40
N ARG A 125 -1.40 16.76 3.59
CA ARG A 125 -2.32 17.18 2.52
C ARG A 125 -2.38 18.69 2.43
N VAL A 126 -2.66 19.17 1.22
CA VAL A 126 -2.78 20.60 0.95
C VAL A 126 -4.17 21.08 1.37
N ASN A 127 -4.18 22.03 2.30
CA ASN A 127 -5.39 22.70 2.77
C ASN A 127 -6.21 23.30 1.61
N ASP A 128 -7.53 23.16 1.67
CA ASP A 128 -8.52 23.65 0.69
C ASP A 128 -8.32 23.18 -0.77
N SER A 129 -7.44 22.21 -1.00
CA SER A 129 -7.14 21.74 -2.35
C SER A 129 -8.29 20.90 -2.90
N GLN A 130 -8.87 21.37 -3.99
CA GLN A 130 -9.94 20.66 -4.70
C GLN A 130 -9.43 19.55 -5.64
N THR A 131 -8.12 19.28 -5.66
CA THR A 131 -7.53 18.32 -6.61
C THR A 131 -6.43 17.43 -6.02
N GLU A 132 -5.59 17.92 -5.10
CA GLU A 132 -4.39 17.17 -4.67
C GLU A 132 -4.73 15.85 -3.96
N SER A 133 -5.61 15.91 -2.97
CA SER A 133 -6.05 14.74 -2.20
C SER A 133 -7.03 13.82 -2.96
N LYS A 134 -7.42 14.18 -4.19
CA LYS A 134 -8.34 13.39 -5.03
C LYS A 134 -7.56 12.45 -5.92
N ARG A 135 -7.25 11.26 -5.41
CA ARG A 135 -6.35 10.32 -6.07
C ARG A 135 -6.70 8.88 -5.76
N TYR A 136 -6.15 7.98 -6.57
CA TYR A 136 -6.14 6.56 -6.23
C TYR A 136 -5.10 6.32 -5.15
N GLU A 137 -5.51 5.68 -4.06
CA GLU A 137 -4.66 5.26 -2.95
C GLU A 137 -4.41 3.76 -3.08
N LEU A 138 -3.14 3.36 -3.12
CA LEU A 138 -2.72 1.96 -3.15
C LEU A 138 -1.65 1.74 -2.09
N HIS A 139 -1.95 0.87 -1.12
CA HIS A 139 -1.12 0.67 0.05
C HIS A 139 -0.85 -0.81 0.29
N ARG A 140 0.41 -1.18 0.50
CA ARG A 140 0.81 -2.54 0.89
C ARG A 140 0.44 -2.79 2.34
N LEU A 141 -0.20 -3.93 2.63
CA LEU A 141 -0.60 -4.35 3.97
C LEU A 141 0.17 -5.61 4.42
N PRO A 142 1.45 -5.50 4.81
CA PRO A 142 2.31 -6.67 5.00
C PRO A 142 1.78 -7.63 6.07
N ASN A 143 1.23 -7.11 7.16
CA ASN A 143 0.74 -7.97 8.25
C ASN A 143 -0.60 -8.64 7.92
N ALA A 144 -1.30 -8.22 6.86
CA ALA A 144 -2.55 -8.83 6.42
C ALA A 144 -2.34 -10.11 5.61
N ASP A 145 -1.11 -10.39 5.15
CA ASP A 145 -0.81 -11.61 4.41
C ASP A 145 -1.14 -12.85 5.23
N LYS A 146 -1.89 -13.77 4.61
CA LYS A 146 -2.29 -15.07 5.19
C LYS A 146 -3.10 -14.95 6.49
N GLN A 147 -3.68 -13.79 6.77
CA GLN A 147 -4.57 -13.59 7.92
C GLN A 147 -6.02 -13.86 7.53
N SER A 148 -6.78 -14.48 8.43
CA SER A 148 -8.19 -14.83 8.19
C SER A 148 -9.19 -13.82 8.75
N LYS A 149 -8.71 -12.79 9.47
CA LYS A 149 -9.53 -11.77 10.15
C LYS A 149 -9.06 -10.36 9.83
N VAL A 150 -8.98 -10.03 8.54
CA VAL A 150 -8.53 -8.70 8.12
C VAL A 150 -9.72 -7.75 8.06
N ARG A 151 -9.68 -6.64 8.80
CA ARG A 151 -10.70 -5.59 8.82
C ARG A 151 -10.09 -4.24 8.46
N ILE A 152 -10.78 -3.41 7.68
CA ILE A 152 -10.35 -2.05 7.36
C ILE A 152 -11.24 -1.04 8.08
N ARG A 153 -10.63 0.01 8.63
CA ARG A 153 -11.27 1.14 9.27
C ARG A 153 -10.95 2.42 8.53
N PHE A 154 -12.00 3.16 8.19
CA PHE A 154 -11.93 4.53 7.70
C PHE A 154 -12.44 5.44 8.82
N ALA A 155 -11.66 6.44 9.21
CA ALA A 155 -12.07 7.41 10.22
C ALA A 155 -11.85 8.83 9.72
N MET A 156 -12.86 9.68 9.86
CA MET A 156 -12.79 11.09 9.53
C MET A 156 -13.25 11.94 10.72
N ASN A 157 -12.47 12.96 11.05
CA ASN A 157 -12.81 13.99 12.02
C ASN A 157 -12.62 15.36 11.38
N GLY A 158 -13.29 16.37 11.93
CA GLY A 158 -13.25 17.75 11.44
C GLY A 158 -14.50 18.52 11.84
N THR A 159 -14.48 19.82 11.66
CA THR A 159 -15.66 20.68 11.88
C THR A 159 -16.12 21.29 10.56
N TRP A 160 -17.45 21.43 10.36
CA TRP A 160 -18.10 22.16 9.26
C TRP A 160 -17.71 21.79 7.79
N SER A 161 -18.68 21.29 7.00
CA SER A 161 -18.71 21.26 5.52
C SER A 161 -17.60 20.56 4.72
N TRP A 162 -16.62 19.90 5.35
CA TRP A 162 -15.63 19.09 4.62
C TRP A 162 -16.11 17.66 4.41
N TYR A 163 -15.61 17.03 3.35
CA TYR A 163 -16.08 15.73 2.92
C TYR A 163 -14.92 14.80 2.58
N TRP A 164 -15.20 13.52 2.75
CA TRP A 164 -14.44 12.45 2.17
C TRP A 164 -15.41 11.45 1.55
N ALA A 165 -15.24 11.21 0.25
CA ALA A 165 -15.88 10.10 -0.42
C ALA A 165 -14.83 9.05 -0.78
N VAL A 166 -15.20 7.78 -0.60
CA VAL A 166 -14.39 6.60 -0.94
C VAL A 166 -15.16 5.81 -1.99
N ASP A 167 -14.47 5.40 -3.06
CA ASP A 167 -15.07 4.61 -4.13
C ASP A 167 -14.11 3.51 -4.62
N ASN A 168 -14.66 2.45 -5.22
CA ASN A 168 -13.95 1.25 -5.71
C ASN A 168 -12.93 0.68 -4.71
N PHE A 169 -13.35 0.51 -3.46
CA PHE A 169 -12.59 -0.19 -2.44
C PHE A 169 -12.32 -1.65 -2.86
N GLY A 170 -11.07 -2.11 -2.71
CA GLY A 170 -10.70 -3.50 -2.93
C GLY A 170 -9.43 -3.92 -2.22
N LEU A 171 -9.34 -5.22 -1.92
CA LEU A 171 -8.13 -5.89 -1.47
C LEU A 171 -7.60 -6.78 -2.59
N TYR A 172 -6.32 -6.64 -2.90
CA TYR A 172 -5.69 -7.28 -4.06
C TYR A 172 -4.41 -8.02 -3.64
N SER A 173 -4.23 -9.24 -4.15
CA SER A 173 -2.90 -9.84 -4.23
C SER A 173 -2.20 -9.28 -5.46
N ILE A 174 -1.22 -8.41 -5.27
CA ILE A 174 -0.42 -7.85 -6.36
C ILE A 174 0.97 -8.45 -6.22
N GLU A 175 1.32 -9.38 -7.10
CA GLU A 175 2.68 -9.89 -7.17
C GLU A 175 3.61 -8.75 -7.59
N GLU A 176 4.66 -8.49 -6.81
CA GLU A 176 5.71 -7.57 -7.25
C GLU A 176 6.39 -8.17 -8.47
N GLU A 177 6.52 -7.38 -9.54
CA GLU A 177 7.38 -7.79 -10.64
C GLU A 177 8.79 -7.99 -10.10
N PRO A 178 9.49 -9.07 -10.48
CA PRO A 178 10.83 -9.29 -9.96
C PRO A 178 11.73 -8.12 -10.36
N THR A 179 12.28 -7.41 -9.37
CA THR A 179 13.14 -6.24 -9.61
C THR A 179 14.51 -6.61 -10.19
N THR A 180 14.81 -7.90 -10.26
CA THR A 180 16.04 -8.43 -10.86
C THR A 180 15.88 -8.57 -12.37
N ILE A 181 16.80 -7.94 -13.11
CA ILE A 181 16.97 -8.17 -14.53
C ILE A 181 17.40 -9.64 -14.72
N PRO A 182 16.72 -10.44 -15.56
CA PRO A 182 17.17 -11.80 -15.87
C PRO A 182 18.61 -11.80 -16.40
N ALA A 183 19.46 -12.66 -15.81
CA ALA A 183 20.85 -12.80 -16.21
C ALA A 183 21.18 -14.27 -16.52
N ILE A 184 22.05 -14.48 -17.50
CA ILE A 184 22.63 -15.81 -17.77
C ILE A 184 23.67 -16.07 -16.69
N ASP A 185 23.51 -17.16 -15.93
CA ASP A 185 24.39 -17.51 -14.83
C ASP A 185 25.64 -18.24 -15.33
N SER A 186 25.49 -19.12 -16.32
CA SER A 186 26.61 -19.85 -16.90
C SER A 186 26.35 -20.31 -18.33
N VAL A 187 27.45 -20.51 -19.06
CA VAL A 187 27.47 -21.19 -20.36
C VAL A 187 28.56 -22.25 -20.29
N ALA A 188 28.21 -23.51 -20.53
CA ALA A 188 29.14 -24.63 -20.59
C ALA A 188 29.06 -25.31 -21.96
N VAL A 189 30.18 -25.80 -22.48
CA VAL A 189 30.21 -26.54 -23.75
C VAL A 189 30.77 -27.93 -23.52
N ASP A 190 30.00 -28.95 -23.87
CA ASP A 190 30.41 -30.35 -23.85
C ASP A 190 29.86 -31.08 -25.08
N GLY A 191 30.68 -31.92 -25.72
CA GLY A 191 30.26 -32.70 -26.89
C GLY A 191 29.69 -31.91 -28.07
N GLY A 192 30.02 -30.61 -28.21
CA GLY A 192 29.47 -29.75 -29.25
C GLY A 192 28.09 -29.16 -28.93
N ILE A 193 27.64 -29.25 -27.68
CA ILE A 193 26.41 -28.65 -27.17
C ILE A 193 26.78 -27.56 -26.17
N ALA A 194 26.25 -26.37 -26.37
CA ALA A 194 26.30 -25.27 -25.42
C ALA A 194 25.07 -25.32 -24.51
N THR A 195 25.27 -25.57 -23.22
CA THR A 195 24.24 -25.46 -22.19
C THR A 195 24.32 -24.07 -21.57
N ILE A 196 23.26 -23.30 -21.74
CA ILE A 196 23.09 -21.95 -21.19
C ILE A 196 22.14 -22.09 -20.00
N SER A 197 22.54 -21.63 -18.82
CA SER A 197 21.77 -21.77 -17.59
C SER A 197 21.50 -20.40 -16.95
N TRP A 198 20.32 -20.26 -16.35
CA TRP A 198 19.85 -19.05 -15.68
C TRP A 198 18.84 -19.39 -14.58
N GLN A 199 18.54 -18.44 -13.70
CA GLN A 199 17.45 -18.59 -12.74
C GLN A 199 16.09 -18.53 -13.46
N GLY A 200 15.37 -19.66 -13.50
CA GLY A 200 14.04 -19.74 -14.09
C GLY A 200 13.00 -18.90 -13.34
N ALA A 201 12.15 -18.19 -14.08
CA ALA A 201 11.09 -17.35 -13.51
C ALA A 201 9.97 -17.13 -14.54
N ALA A 202 8.75 -16.86 -14.06
CA ALA A 202 7.62 -16.54 -14.92
C ALA A 202 7.94 -15.35 -15.86
N GLY A 203 7.48 -15.45 -17.11
CA GLY A 203 7.74 -14.45 -18.15
C GLY A 203 9.17 -14.43 -18.71
N VAL A 204 10.13 -15.10 -18.07
CA VAL A 204 11.52 -15.16 -18.54
C VAL A 204 11.67 -16.17 -19.68
N ARG A 205 12.34 -15.77 -20.77
CA ARG A 205 12.71 -16.67 -21.88
C ARG A 205 14.05 -16.29 -22.52
N LEU A 206 14.68 -17.25 -23.19
CA LEU A 206 15.95 -17.06 -23.90
C LEU A 206 15.70 -16.66 -25.36
N GLN A 207 16.40 -15.62 -25.81
CA GLN A 207 16.43 -15.19 -27.20
C GLN A 207 17.82 -15.36 -27.80
N LYS A 208 17.85 -15.57 -29.11
CA LYS A 208 19.06 -15.71 -29.93
C LYS A 208 19.11 -14.64 -31.02
N ALA A 209 20.30 -14.15 -31.32
CA ALA A 209 20.58 -13.35 -32.51
C ALA A 209 21.90 -13.78 -33.16
N SER A 210 22.04 -13.56 -34.46
CA SER A 210 23.27 -13.85 -35.22
C SER A 210 24.25 -12.69 -35.32
N ASN A 211 23.86 -11.49 -34.87
CA ASN A 211 24.71 -10.30 -34.86
C ASN A 211 24.25 -9.32 -33.77
N LEU A 212 25.14 -8.43 -33.33
CA LEU A 212 24.83 -7.35 -32.36
C LEU A 212 24.66 -5.96 -32.99
N ALA A 213 25.07 -5.76 -34.25
CA ALA A 213 25.03 -4.44 -34.90
C ALA A 213 23.60 -4.03 -35.29
N ASN A 214 22.76 -4.99 -35.70
CA ASN A 214 21.34 -4.84 -35.94
C ASN A 214 20.64 -6.17 -35.58
N PRO A 215 20.47 -6.44 -34.27
CA PRO A 215 20.11 -7.76 -33.81
C PRO A 215 18.65 -8.07 -34.15
N ASN A 216 18.44 -9.21 -34.83
CA ASN A 216 17.11 -9.78 -35.04
C ASN A 216 16.86 -10.88 -34.01
N TRP A 217 16.51 -10.47 -32.79
CA TRP A 217 16.29 -11.39 -31.68
C TRP A 217 15.07 -12.27 -31.94
N SER A 218 15.25 -13.59 -31.85
CA SER A 218 14.17 -14.57 -31.94
C SER A 218 14.12 -15.43 -30.67
N ASP A 219 12.92 -15.74 -30.22
CA ASP A 219 12.71 -16.65 -29.09
C ASP A 219 13.24 -18.05 -29.39
N ILE A 220 13.94 -18.64 -28.42
CA ILE A 220 14.27 -20.06 -28.43
C ILE A 220 13.07 -20.80 -27.85
N ALA A 221 12.51 -21.73 -28.62
CA ALA A 221 11.31 -22.45 -28.26
C ALA A 221 11.46 -23.22 -26.94
N ASN A 222 10.37 -23.32 -26.19
CA ASN A 222 10.29 -24.05 -24.92
C ASN A 222 11.24 -23.55 -23.82
N THR A 223 11.60 -22.26 -23.83
CA THR A 223 12.44 -21.65 -22.77
C THR A 223 11.66 -20.77 -21.79
N GLN A 224 10.34 -20.62 -21.98
CA GLN A 224 9.50 -19.79 -21.13
C GLN A 224 9.37 -20.40 -19.74
N GLY A 225 9.85 -19.69 -18.70
CA GLY A 225 9.83 -20.16 -17.32
C GLY A 225 10.93 -21.16 -16.96
N GLU A 226 11.69 -21.65 -17.94
CA GLU A 226 12.75 -22.62 -17.75
C GLU A 226 14.01 -21.99 -17.15
N SER A 227 14.97 -22.83 -16.76
CA SER A 227 16.26 -22.43 -16.18
C SER A 227 17.47 -22.80 -17.03
N SER A 228 17.27 -23.45 -18.18
CA SER A 228 18.36 -23.76 -19.10
C SER A 228 17.89 -24.02 -20.53
N ALA A 229 18.79 -23.90 -21.49
CA ALA A 229 18.61 -24.32 -22.88
C ALA A 229 19.90 -24.92 -23.44
N ASN A 230 19.74 -25.86 -24.36
CA ASN A 230 20.83 -26.47 -25.10
C ASN A 230 20.81 -25.99 -26.55
N GLU A 231 21.93 -25.47 -27.02
CA GLU A 231 22.13 -25.03 -28.40
C GLU A 231 23.33 -25.76 -29.01
N VAL A 232 23.33 -25.93 -30.33
CA VAL A 232 24.47 -26.53 -31.02
C VAL A 232 25.63 -25.54 -31.07
N ALA A 233 26.83 -25.96 -30.67
CA ALA A 233 28.06 -25.20 -30.78
C ALA A 233 28.75 -25.50 -32.13
N ASP A 234 28.17 -25.00 -33.24
CA ASP A 234 28.55 -25.32 -34.63
C ASP A 234 29.59 -24.36 -35.26
N GLN A 235 30.30 -23.59 -34.43
CA GLN A 235 31.28 -22.54 -34.79
C GLN A 235 30.69 -21.29 -35.47
N VAL A 236 29.37 -21.20 -35.65
CA VAL A 236 28.73 -19.94 -36.03
C VAL A 236 28.56 -19.09 -34.77
N GLU A 237 28.96 -17.82 -34.86
CA GLU A 237 28.77 -16.88 -33.76
C GLU A 237 27.27 -16.66 -33.51
N ALA A 238 26.86 -16.79 -32.25
CA ALA A 238 25.51 -16.54 -31.79
C ALA A 238 25.54 -15.77 -30.47
N TYR A 239 24.56 -14.88 -30.31
CA TYR A 239 24.39 -14.05 -29.14
C TYR A 239 23.10 -14.42 -28.44
N TYR A 240 23.12 -14.39 -27.12
CA TYR A 240 22.01 -14.79 -26.28
C TYR A 240 21.67 -13.68 -25.30
N ARG A 241 20.37 -13.51 -25.04
CA ARG A 241 19.87 -12.66 -23.96
C ARG A 241 18.64 -13.28 -23.33
N LEU A 242 18.42 -12.96 -22.07
CA LEU A 242 17.14 -13.21 -21.43
C LEU A 242 16.28 -11.96 -21.55
N ILE A 243 14.97 -12.17 -21.70
CA ILE A 243 13.97 -11.13 -21.57
C ILE A 243 12.89 -11.60 -20.60
N ARG A 244 12.20 -10.65 -19.98
CA ARG A 244 10.95 -10.87 -19.24
C ARG A 244 9.85 -10.08 -19.95
N ASP A 245 8.68 -10.70 -20.09
CA ASP A 245 7.46 -10.00 -20.56
C ASP A 245 7.04 -8.86 -19.63
#